data_AF-A0A7V9SF58-F1
#
_entry.id   AF-A0A7V9SF58-F1
#
_cell.length_a   1.000
_cell.length_b   1.000
_cell.length_c   1.000
_cell.angle_alpha   90.00
_cell.angle_beta   90.00
_cell.angle_gamma   90.00
#
_symmetry.space_group_name_H-M   'P 1'
#
loop_
_entity.id
_entity.type
_entity.pdbx_description
1 polymer ?
#
loop_
_entity_poly.entity_id
_entity_poly.type
_entity_poly.pdbx_seq_one_letter_code
_entity_poly.pdbx_strand_id
1 'polypeptide(L)'
;MARFAYMLQGGSDASNTDPFATEPAAGEEWVNSGPHVMLLLPGELDLSVYSTDHDSGGPYIVWAGTPYEHIMTPVAEATPSA
;
A
#
# COMPACT_ATOMS: atom_id res chain seq x y z
N MET A 1 -18.52 7.50 1.44
CA MET A 1 -17.89 8.57 0.64
C MET A 1 -16.46 8.14 0.38
N ALA A 2 -16.05 8.02 -0.88
CA ALA A 2 -14.67 7.71 -1.24
C ALA A 2 -13.74 8.89 -0.88
N ARG A 3 -12.50 8.60 -0.48
CA ARG A 3 -11.46 9.61 -0.25
C ARG A 3 -10.26 9.33 -1.15
N PHE A 4 -9.58 10.39 -1.52
CA PHE A 4 -8.39 10.37 -2.36
C PHE A 4 -7.25 11.08 -1.62
N ALA A 5 -6.09 10.45 -1.57
CA ALA A 5 -4.87 11.04 -1.03
C ALA A 5 -3.68 10.72 -1.95
N TYR A 6 -2.55 11.40 -1.75
CA TYR A 6 -1.35 11.20 -2.56
C TYR A 6 -0.09 11.45 -1.72
N MET A 7 0.98 10.72 -2.04
CA MET A 7 2.32 10.92 -1.48
C MET A 7 3.34 10.86 -2.61
N LEU A 8 3.62 12.02 -3.21
CA LEU A 8 4.51 12.12 -4.38
C LEU A 8 5.99 11.99 -4.05
N GLN A 9 6.37 12.10 -2.78
CA GLN A 9 7.72 11.84 -2.32
C GLN A 9 7.93 10.36 -1.95
N GLY A 10 6.86 9.55 -2.02
CA GLY A 10 6.84 8.20 -1.47
C GLY A 10 6.71 8.20 0.05
N GLY A 11 6.84 7.01 0.64
CA GLY A 11 6.76 6.76 2.06
C GLY A 11 7.40 5.43 2.44
N SER A 12 7.48 5.19 3.75
CA SER A 12 7.94 3.91 4.29
C SER A 12 6.95 3.48 5.36
N ASP A 13 6.45 2.25 5.24
CA ASP A 13 5.54 1.64 6.18
C ASP A 13 6.22 0.47 6.88
N ALA A 14 5.91 0.28 8.17
CA ALA A 14 6.46 -0.85 8.93
C ALA A 14 5.87 -2.20 8.49
N SER A 15 4.63 -2.19 7.98
CA SER A 15 3.95 -3.40 7.53
C SER A 15 2.90 -3.08 6.47
N ASN A 16 2.82 -3.96 5.46
CA ASN A 16 1.78 -3.92 4.44
C ASN A 16 0.46 -4.58 4.91
N THR A 17 0.45 -5.26 6.06
CA THR A 17 -0.71 -6.01 6.56
C THR A 17 -1.25 -5.48 7.89
N ASP A 18 -0.41 -4.88 8.72
CA ASP A 18 -0.80 -4.33 10.03
C ASP A 18 -0.73 -2.79 10.05
N PRO A 19 -1.87 -2.08 10.11
CA PRO A 19 -1.91 -0.62 10.15
C PRO A 19 -1.36 -0.01 11.44
N PHE A 20 -1.16 -0.79 12.49
CA PHE A 20 -0.65 -0.33 13.78
C PHE A 20 0.80 -0.73 14.03
N ALA A 21 1.44 -1.42 13.08
CA ALA A 21 2.86 -1.75 13.18
C ALA A 21 3.70 -0.46 13.23
N THR A 22 4.52 -0.35 14.27
CA THR A 22 5.46 0.77 14.43
C THR A 22 6.88 0.43 13.97
N GLU A 23 7.17 -0.87 13.82
CA GLU A 23 8.44 -1.42 13.36
C GLU A 23 8.19 -2.67 12.51
N PRO A 24 9.08 -2.99 11.55
CA PRO A 24 9.00 -4.23 10.79
C PRO A 24 9.03 -5.44 11.71
N ALA A 25 8.34 -6.51 11.31
CA ALA A 25 8.43 -7.78 12.02
C ALA A 25 9.89 -8.30 12.02
N ALA A 26 10.24 -9.14 13.00
CA ALA A 26 11.60 -9.64 13.12
C ALA A 26 12.06 -10.39 11.85
N GLY A 27 13.04 -9.80 11.15
CA GLY A 27 13.58 -10.35 9.90
C GLY A 27 12.98 -9.77 8.62
N GLU A 28 11.98 -8.89 8.73
CA GLU A 28 11.40 -8.15 7.61
C GLU A 28 12.02 -6.76 7.48
N GLU A 29 11.97 -6.20 6.27
CA GLU A 29 12.42 -4.83 6.00
C GLU A 29 11.25 -3.84 5.98
N TRP A 30 11.57 -2.55 5.98
CA TRP A 30 10.57 -1.50 5.79
C TRP A 30 9.98 -1.61 4.38
N VAL A 31 8.66 -1.51 4.29
CA VAL A 31 7.95 -1.46 3.01
C VAL A 31 8.11 -0.05 2.46
N ASN A 32 8.96 0.10 1.44
CA ASN A 32 9.21 1.39 0.81
C ASN A 32 8.29 1.56 -0.39
N SER A 33 7.40 2.54 -0.34
CA SER A 33 6.51 2.89 -1.43
C SER A 33 7.04 4.13 -2.15
N GLY A 34 7.24 4.01 -3.47
CA GLY A 34 7.57 5.15 -4.33
C GLY A 34 6.41 6.16 -4.44
N PRO A 35 6.49 7.18 -5.30
CA PRO A 35 5.40 8.13 -5.53
C PRO A 35 4.09 7.40 -5.89
N HIS A 36 3.03 7.63 -5.10
CA HIS A 36 1.75 6.93 -5.28
C HIS A 36 0.54 7.78 -4.90
N VAL A 37 -0.63 7.32 -5.35
CA VAL A 37 -1.96 7.80 -4.93
C VAL A 37 -2.68 6.71 -4.13
N MET A 38 -3.51 7.14 -3.19
CA MET A 38 -4.26 6.28 -2.29
C MET A 38 -5.76 6.48 -2.52
N LEU A 39 -6.47 5.38 -2.79
CA LEU A 39 -7.93 5.36 -2.88
C LEU A 39 -8.52 4.65 -1.66
N LEU A 40 -9.23 5.41 -0.82
CA LEU A 40 -9.96 4.87 0.32
C LEU A 40 -11.43 4.76 -0.08
N LEU A 41 -11.89 3.54 -0.30
CA LEU A 41 -13.24 3.25 -0.75
C LEU A 41 -14.09 2.74 0.43
N PRO A 42 -15.41 3.00 0.45
CA PRO A 42 -16.29 2.37 1.41
C PRO A 42 -16.53 0.90 1.04
N GLY A 43 -16.52 0.01 2.03
CA GLY A 43 -16.75 -1.42 1.85
C GLY A 43 -15.45 -2.22 1.73
N GLU A 44 -15.60 -3.52 1.44
CA GLU A 44 -14.46 -4.43 1.26
C GLU A 44 -13.92 -4.37 -0.18
N LEU A 45 -12.61 -4.41 -0.33
CA LEU A 45 -11.88 -4.43 -1.60
C LEU A 45 -11.74 -5.86 -2.13
N ASP A 46 -11.87 -6.01 -3.44
CA ASP A 46 -11.85 -7.31 -4.10
C ASP A 46 -10.42 -7.78 -4.39
N LEU A 47 -9.96 -8.78 -3.64
CA LEU A 47 -8.67 -9.44 -3.81
C LEU A 47 -8.54 -10.23 -5.13
N SER A 48 -9.65 -10.47 -5.86
CA SER A 48 -9.60 -11.06 -7.20
C SER A 48 -9.19 -10.06 -8.28
N VAL A 49 -9.28 -8.76 -7.97
CA VAL A 49 -8.95 -7.66 -8.89
C VAL A 49 -7.58 -7.05 -8.56
N TYR A 50 -7.26 -6.91 -7.28
CA TYR A 50 -6.03 -6.27 -6.82
C TYR A 50 -5.18 -7.22 -5.99
N SER A 51 -3.86 -7.18 -6.22
CA SER A 51 -2.89 -7.92 -5.42
C SER A 51 -2.68 -7.25 -4.06
N THR A 52 -2.20 -7.99 -3.06
CA THR A 52 -1.62 -7.41 -1.82
C THR A 52 -0.10 -7.30 -1.90
N ASP A 53 0.49 -7.70 -3.02
CA ASP A 53 1.93 -7.61 -3.28
C ASP A 53 2.30 -6.19 -3.74
N HIS A 54 3.08 -5.49 -2.91
CA HIS A 54 3.53 -4.13 -3.17
C HIS A 54 4.59 -4.05 -4.28
N ASP A 55 5.26 -5.17 -4.60
CA ASP A 55 6.24 -5.27 -5.67
C ASP A 55 5.62 -5.68 -7.02
N SER A 56 4.30 -5.85 -7.07
CA SER A 56 3.59 -6.24 -8.30
C SER A 56 3.67 -5.19 -9.42
N GLY A 57 4.15 -3.98 -9.13
CA GLY A 57 4.32 -2.89 -10.08
C GLY A 57 3.01 -2.21 -10.52
N GLY A 58 1.86 -2.76 -10.13
CA GLY A 58 0.53 -2.21 -10.39
C GLY A 58 -0.16 -1.72 -9.11
N PRO A 59 -1.44 -1.35 -9.20
CA PRO A 59 -2.25 -1.06 -8.03
C PRO A 59 -2.39 -2.28 -7.12
N TYR A 60 -2.18 -2.08 -5.83
CA TYR A 60 -2.27 -3.13 -4.82
C TYR A 60 -3.03 -2.65 -3.58
N ILE A 61 -3.56 -3.60 -2.81
CA ILE A 61 -4.26 -3.36 -1.55
C ILE A 61 -3.26 -3.47 -0.41
N VAL A 62 -3.23 -2.45 0.44
CA VAL A 62 -2.54 -2.48 1.72
C VAL A 62 -3.55 -2.65 2.85
N TRP A 63 -3.13 -3.33 3.93
CA TRP A 63 -3.93 -3.65 5.11
C TRP A 63 -5.24 -4.39 4.78
N ALA A 64 -5.19 -5.26 3.77
CA ALA A 64 -6.34 -6.04 3.31
C ALA A 64 -7.06 -6.76 4.45
N GLY A 65 -8.38 -6.74 4.43
CA GLY A 65 -9.23 -7.34 5.47
C GLY A 65 -9.34 -6.52 6.76
N THR A 66 -8.77 -5.31 6.79
CA THR A 66 -8.97 -4.35 7.88
C THR A 66 -9.94 -3.23 7.45
N PRO A 67 -10.58 -2.52 8.39
CA PRO A 67 -11.38 -1.32 8.08
C PRO A 67 -10.59 -0.16 7.45
N TYR A 68 -9.26 -0.28 7.35
CA TYR A 68 -8.35 0.74 6.83
C TYR A 68 -7.78 0.37 5.47
N GLU A 69 -8.21 -0.74 4.88
CA GLU A 69 -7.72 -1.15 3.58
C GLU A 69 -7.95 -0.07 2.52
N HIS A 70 -6.95 0.10 1.67
CA HIS A 70 -6.99 1.09 0.62
C HIS A 70 -6.10 0.66 -0.54
N ILE A 71 -6.39 1.20 -1.72
CA ILE A 71 -5.63 0.90 -2.93
C ILE A 71 -4.47 1.87 -3.00
N MET A 72 -3.25 1.34 -3.00
CA MET A 72 -2.03 2.07 -3.37
C MET A 72 -1.80 1.92 -4.87
N THR A 73 -1.73 3.04 -5.59
CA THR A 73 -1.47 3.06 -7.04
C THR A 73 -0.19 3.85 -7.31
N PRO A 74 0.89 3.19 -7.75
CA PRO A 74 2.11 3.87 -8.18
C PRO A 74 1.81 4.85 -9.34
N VAL A 75 2.39 6.05 -9.31
CA VAL A 75 2.25 7.05 -10.39
C VAL A 75 3.50 7.20 -11.26
N ALA A 76 4.56 6.47 -10.92
CA ALA A 76 5.74 6.28 -11.72
C ALA A 76 6.09 4.79 -11.72
N GLU A 77 6.84 4.35 -12.73
CA GLU A 77 7.46 3.03 -12.73
C GLU A 77 8.16 2.83 -11.37
N ALA A 78 7.91 1.70 -10.70
CA ALA A 78 8.59 1.34 -9.47
C ALA A 78 10.09 1.35 -9.77
N THR A 79 10.80 2.38 -9.31
CA THR A 79 12.26 2.37 -9.38
C THR A 79 12.68 1.28 -8.40
N PRO A 80 13.38 0.21 -8.85
CA PRO A 80 13.82 -0.84 -7.96
C PRO A 80 14.62 -0.20 -6.82
N SER A 81 14.31 -0.55 -5.58
CA SER A 81 15.13 -0.10 -4.45
C SER A 81 16.57 -0.54 -4.71
N ALA A 82 17.48 0.42 -4.78
CA ALA A 82 18.91 0.20 -4.99
C ALA A 82 19.58 -0.40 -3.74
#